data_AF-A0A8C5E7Z3-F1
#
_entry.id   AF-A0A8C5E7Z3-F1
#
_cell.length_a   1.000
_cell.length_b   1.000
_cell.length_c   1.000
_cell.angle_alpha   90.00
_cell.angle_beta   90.00
_cell.angle_gamma   90.00
#
_symmetry.space_group_name_H-M   'P 1'
#
loop_
_entity.id
_entity.type
_entity.pdbx_description
1 polymer ?
#
loop_
_entity_poly.entity_id
_entity_poly.type
_entity_poly.pdbx_seq_one_letter_code
_entity_poly.pdbx_strand_id
1 'polypeptide(L)'
;CRCVLLVLFQLLSFSVCFWCRLVVSYVVLYDCLVAEQGCIQEQSCMILYRLLEYCTAEEAVSPLSSDARLECLEAQNSLQRHRPLQVCKCQRGSRREEPCLRVYWTVRFAASASSLAFSSGNANILVIFYVSRGSSLSIDGQNQCLKAAQDCGLYEKCGSLRSEYVVACTKRTTASDNSCNRQKCHKALRRFLERVPEEYSFALLFCPCSDTLCGERRRKTIVPSCSYEENVRGEDRVGKSRFADFQQNCQPSPLSPSGCVRESRAMCLKAYAGLIGTIMTPNYVSNSSTEVSQWCTCDGSGNELQACQRILHMFSNNKCLLHFKNTLYFILYTFVISYEVMFIDPSPTLHILVKVFELIVFSCELSE
;
A
#
# COMPACT_ATOMS: atom_id res chain seq x y z
N CYS A 1 -9.19 21.31 -45.96
CA CYS A 1 -8.54 21.40 -44.62
C CYS A 1 -9.29 20.66 -43.50
N ARG A 2 -10.63 20.73 -43.37
CA ARG A 2 -11.38 20.00 -42.32
C ARG A 2 -11.26 18.46 -42.37
N CYS A 3 -11.13 17.86 -43.55
CA CYS A 3 -10.93 16.40 -43.66
C CYS A 3 -9.52 15.95 -43.23
N VAL A 4 -8.49 16.77 -43.43
CA VAL A 4 -7.09 16.40 -43.11
C VAL A 4 -6.87 16.39 -41.59
N LEU A 5 -7.54 17.29 -40.86
CA LEU A 5 -7.44 17.39 -39.40
C LEU A 5 -8.13 16.23 -38.67
N LEU A 6 -9.28 15.77 -39.17
CA LEU A 6 -10.00 14.59 -38.65
C LEU A 6 -9.20 13.30 -38.85
N VAL A 7 -8.54 13.16 -40.00
CA VAL A 7 -7.68 12.01 -40.30
C VAL A 7 -6.43 12.00 -39.42
N LEU A 8 -5.80 13.16 -39.18
CA LEU A 8 -4.66 13.28 -38.25
C LEU A 8 -5.06 12.96 -36.79
N PHE A 9 -6.24 13.40 -36.34
CA PHE A 9 -6.74 13.09 -34.99
C PHE A 9 -7.04 11.59 -34.81
N GLN A 10 -7.62 10.96 -35.83
CA GLN A 10 -7.86 9.52 -35.85
C GLN A 10 -6.55 8.70 -35.91
N LEU A 11 -5.56 9.12 -36.69
CA LEU A 11 -4.25 8.46 -36.77
C LEU A 11 -3.43 8.61 -35.47
N LEU A 12 -3.48 9.78 -34.82
CA LEU A 12 -2.84 10.02 -33.52
C LEU A 12 -3.49 9.18 -32.41
N SER A 13 -4.82 9.12 -32.36
CA SER A 13 -5.53 8.28 -31.40
C SER A 13 -5.28 6.78 -31.60
N PHE A 14 -5.13 6.30 -32.85
CA PHE A 14 -4.72 4.93 -33.15
C PHE A 14 -3.26 4.64 -32.74
N SER A 15 -2.33 5.57 -32.99
CA SER A 15 -0.91 5.42 -32.62
C SER A 15 -0.72 5.41 -31.10
N VAL A 16 -1.45 6.27 -30.37
CA VAL A 16 -1.46 6.28 -28.89
C VAL A 16 -2.11 5.01 -28.33
N CYS A 17 -3.20 4.50 -28.93
CA CYS A 17 -3.78 3.21 -28.51
C CYS A 17 -2.86 2.02 -28.82
N PHE A 18 -2.15 2.05 -29.95
CA PHE A 18 -1.21 1.01 -30.37
C PHE A 18 0.04 1.01 -29.48
N TRP A 19 0.60 2.19 -29.17
CA TRP A 19 1.69 2.33 -28.20
C TRP A 19 1.24 2.02 -26.77
N CYS A 20 0.01 2.37 -26.37
CA CYS A 20 -0.53 1.97 -25.07
C CYS A 20 -0.73 0.45 -25.00
N ARG A 21 -1.18 -0.21 -26.08
CA ARG A 21 -1.24 -1.68 -26.17
C ARG A 21 0.15 -2.33 -26.19
N LEU A 22 1.14 -1.74 -26.87
CA LEU A 22 2.53 -2.23 -26.89
C LEU A 22 3.22 -2.05 -25.52
N VAL A 23 3.01 -0.92 -24.84
CA VAL A 23 3.54 -0.68 -23.48
C VAL A 23 2.86 -1.57 -22.45
N VAL A 24 1.56 -1.86 -22.59
CA VAL A 24 0.83 -2.82 -21.74
C VAL A 24 1.22 -4.27 -22.05
N SER A 25 1.63 -4.60 -23.27
CA SER A 25 2.07 -5.96 -23.65
C SER A 25 3.50 -6.33 -23.23
N TYR A 26 4.37 -5.37 -22.89
CA TYR A 26 5.79 -5.65 -22.62
C TYR A 26 6.23 -5.72 -21.15
N VAL A 27 5.33 -5.49 -20.19
CA VAL A 27 5.59 -5.88 -18.80
C VAL A 27 4.94 -7.23 -18.55
N VAL A 28 5.61 -8.31 -18.97
CA VAL A 28 5.28 -9.65 -18.48
C VAL A 28 5.62 -9.65 -16.99
N LEU A 29 4.64 -9.29 -16.16
CA LEU A 29 4.74 -9.47 -14.73
C LEU A 29 4.69 -10.99 -14.49
N TYR A 30 5.85 -11.59 -14.22
CA TYR A 30 5.92 -13.02 -13.93
C TYR A 30 5.16 -13.28 -12.62
N ASP A 31 4.00 -13.92 -12.72
CA ASP A 31 3.27 -14.40 -11.55
C ASP A 31 4.07 -15.53 -10.89
N CYS A 32 4.28 -15.47 -9.58
CA CYS A 32 5.11 -16.45 -8.89
C CYS A 32 4.58 -17.88 -9.02
N LEU A 33 3.26 -18.09 -9.17
CA LEU A 33 2.69 -19.43 -9.37
C LEU A 33 3.04 -19.99 -10.75
N VAL A 34 3.09 -19.12 -11.78
CA VAL A 34 3.52 -19.53 -13.12
C VAL A 34 5.02 -19.82 -13.13
N ALA A 35 5.81 -19.01 -12.42
CA ALA A 35 7.25 -19.25 -12.27
C ALA A 35 7.55 -20.56 -11.51
N GLU A 36 6.78 -20.87 -10.46
CA GLU A 36 6.84 -22.15 -9.74
C GLU A 36 6.55 -23.34 -10.67
N GLN A 37 5.48 -23.26 -11.46
CA GLN A 37 5.13 -24.30 -12.42
C GLN A 37 6.26 -24.56 -13.44
N GLY A 38 6.89 -23.50 -13.95
CA GLY A 38 8.05 -23.62 -14.83
C GLY A 38 9.25 -24.27 -14.14
N CYS A 39 9.51 -23.93 -12.87
CA CYS A 39 10.58 -24.53 -12.08
C CYS A 39 10.36 -26.03 -11.83
N ILE A 40 9.13 -26.43 -11.50
CA ILE A 40 8.80 -27.83 -11.19
C ILE A 40 8.98 -28.75 -12.41
N GLN A 41 8.91 -28.21 -13.63
CA GLN A 41 9.18 -28.98 -14.85
C GLN A 41 10.68 -29.25 -15.09
N GLU A 42 11.57 -28.48 -14.47
CA GLU A 42 13.02 -28.65 -14.59
C GLU A 42 13.58 -29.35 -13.35
N GLN A 43 14.15 -30.55 -13.51
CA GLN A 43 14.57 -31.40 -12.38
C GLN A 43 15.58 -30.69 -11.43
N SER A 44 16.54 -29.95 -11.98
CA SER A 44 17.53 -29.15 -11.24
C SER A 44 16.86 -28.09 -10.37
N CYS A 45 15.89 -27.36 -10.92
CA CYS A 45 15.14 -26.33 -10.21
C CYS A 45 14.22 -26.93 -9.15
N MET A 46 13.51 -28.00 -9.50
CA MET A 46 12.57 -28.68 -8.61
C MET A 46 13.25 -29.14 -7.32
N ILE A 47 14.43 -29.76 -7.40
CA ILE A 47 15.17 -30.25 -6.22
C ILE A 47 15.53 -29.09 -5.28
N LEU A 48 16.11 -28.02 -5.83
CA LEU A 48 16.48 -26.83 -5.07
C LEU A 48 15.26 -26.14 -4.44
N TYR A 49 14.16 -26.03 -5.17
CA TYR A 49 12.93 -25.43 -4.68
C TYR A 49 12.30 -26.24 -3.54
N ARG A 50 12.26 -27.58 -3.66
CA ARG A 50 11.74 -28.47 -2.60
C ARG A 50 12.59 -28.42 -1.34
N LEU A 51 13.91 -28.31 -1.48
CA LEU A 51 14.81 -28.10 -0.34
C LEU A 51 14.49 -26.78 0.37
N LEU A 52 14.32 -25.67 -0.37
CA LEU A 52 13.92 -24.39 0.23
C LEU A 52 12.53 -24.44 0.86
N GLU A 53 11.58 -25.17 0.27
CA GLU A 53 10.25 -25.39 0.84
C GLU A 53 10.36 -26.04 2.23
N TYR A 54 11.16 -27.10 2.34
CA TYR A 54 11.48 -27.75 3.61
C TYR A 54 12.16 -26.78 4.59
N CYS A 55 13.22 -26.08 4.16
CA CYS A 55 13.92 -25.08 4.98
C CYS A 55 12.97 -24.03 5.57
N THR A 56 12.02 -23.54 4.76
CA THR A 56 11.06 -22.51 5.21
C THR A 56 10.02 -23.06 6.17
N ALA A 57 9.66 -24.34 6.04
CA ALA A 57 8.73 -25.00 6.95
C ALA A 57 9.37 -25.28 8.31
N GLU A 58 10.62 -25.74 8.33
CA GLU A 58 11.37 -26.01 9.57
C GLU A 58 11.67 -24.71 10.35
N GLU A 59 12.20 -23.68 9.67
CA GLU A 59 12.51 -22.37 10.29
C GLU A 59 11.26 -21.69 10.87
N ALA A 60 10.08 -21.94 10.30
CA ALA A 60 8.81 -21.42 10.80
C ALA A 60 8.37 -22.05 12.13
N VAL A 61 8.83 -23.27 12.42
CA VAL A 61 8.55 -23.99 13.66
C VAL A 61 9.60 -23.69 14.71
N SER A 62 10.88 -23.74 14.34
CA SER A 62 12.01 -23.49 15.24
C SER A 62 13.24 -23.01 14.48
N PRO A 63 14.12 -22.18 15.09
CA PRO A 63 15.35 -21.75 14.45
C PRO A 63 16.20 -22.94 13.98
N LEU A 64 16.60 -22.94 12.71
CA LEU A 64 17.47 -23.97 12.16
C LEU A 64 18.86 -23.94 12.81
N SER A 65 19.52 -25.10 12.84
CA SER A 65 20.94 -25.18 13.18
C SER A 65 21.78 -24.42 12.16
N SER A 66 22.98 -23.98 12.56
CA SER A 66 23.88 -23.22 11.67
C SER A 66 24.19 -23.97 10.37
N ASP A 67 24.42 -25.28 10.44
CA ASP A 67 24.77 -26.11 9.29
C ASP A 67 23.58 -26.27 8.32
N ALA A 68 22.39 -26.60 8.86
CA ALA A 68 21.18 -26.69 8.05
C ALA A 68 20.84 -25.35 7.38
N ARG A 69 21.04 -24.24 8.10
CA ARG A 69 20.83 -22.90 7.55
C ARG A 69 21.80 -22.58 6.42
N LEU A 70 23.06 -22.97 6.52
CA LEU A 70 24.05 -22.81 5.44
C LEU A 70 23.65 -23.58 4.18
N GLU A 71 23.19 -24.83 4.33
CA GLU A 71 22.68 -25.65 3.23
C GLU A 71 21.48 -24.98 2.53
N CYS A 72 20.53 -24.45 3.32
CA CYS A 72 19.39 -23.69 2.78
C CYS A 72 19.82 -22.42 2.03
N LEU A 73 20.85 -21.72 2.50
CA LEU A 73 21.39 -20.53 1.84
C LEU A 73 22.12 -20.89 0.53
N GLU A 74 22.84 -22.00 0.49
CA GLU A 74 23.47 -22.52 -0.72
C GLU A 74 22.43 -22.93 -1.78
N ALA A 75 21.35 -23.59 -1.34
CA ALA A 75 20.22 -23.92 -2.20
C ALA A 75 19.57 -22.66 -2.80
N GLN A 76 19.38 -21.62 -1.99
CA GLN A 76 18.86 -20.33 -2.47
C GLN A 76 19.79 -19.68 -3.51
N ASN A 77 21.10 -19.67 -3.26
CA ASN A 77 22.09 -19.12 -4.18
C ASN A 77 22.09 -19.88 -5.51
N SER A 78 21.99 -21.20 -5.47
CA SER A 78 21.87 -22.04 -6.67
C SER A 78 20.59 -21.74 -7.46
N LEU A 79 19.47 -21.49 -6.76
CA LEU A 79 18.18 -21.15 -7.36
C LEU A 79 18.16 -19.76 -8.02
N GLN A 80 19.16 -18.89 -7.79
CA GLN A 80 19.26 -17.59 -8.46
C GLN A 80 19.40 -17.70 -9.98
N ARG A 81 19.88 -18.84 -10.48
CA ARG A 81 19.97 -19.12 -11.93
C ARG A 81 18.59 -19.17 -12.59
N HIS A 82 17.53 -19.50 -11.85
CA HIS A 82 16.17 -19.54 -12.35
C HIS A 82 15.50 -18.16 -12.27
N ARG A 83 15.83 -17.30 -13.24
CA ARG A 83 15.38 -15.91 -13.33
C ARG A 83 13.87 -15.70 -13.10
N PRO A 84 12.95 -16.53 -13.64
CA PRO A 84 11.50 -16.32 -13.45
C PRO A 84 11.08 -16.27 -11.98
N LEU A 85 11.63 -17.14 -11.12
CA LEU A 85 11.34 -17.14 -9.68
C LEU A 85 11.92 -15.92 -8.96
N GLN A 86 13.07 -15.42 -9.43
CA GLN A 86 13.75 -14.28 -8.83
C GLN A 86 13.05 -12.95 -9.11
N VAL A 87 12.43 -12.80 -10.29
CA VAL A 87 11.76 -11.56 -10.69
C VAL A 87 10.24 -11.59 -10.49
N CYS A 88 9.70 -12.73 -10.04
CA CYS A 88 8.25 -12.89 -9.91
C CYS A 88 7.64 -11.89 -8.91
N LYS A 89 6.38 -11.54 -9.15
CA LYS A 89 5.60 -10.61 -8.33
C LYS A 89 4.23 -11.18 -8.02
N CYS A 90 3.67 -10.77 -6.89
CA CYS A 90 2.33 -11.12 -6.47
C CYS A 90 1.41 -9.91 -6.57
N GLN A 91 0.17 -10.15 -7.00
CA GLN A 91 -0.84 -9.13 -7.11
C GLN A 91 -1.63 -9.02 -5.80
N ARG A 92 -1.63 -7.83 -5.20
CA ARG A 92 -2.42 -7.47 -4.01
C ARG A 92 -3.92 -7.63 -4.27
N GLY A 93 -4.65 -8.25 -3.34
CA GLY A 93 -6.10 -8.45 -3.41
C GLY A 93 -6.55 -9.53 -4.41
N SER A 94 -5.60 -10.26 -5.00
CA SER A 94 -5.89 -11.44 -5.83
C SER A 94 -6.35 -12.60 -4.96
N ARG A 95 -7.29 -13.42 -5.47
CA ARG A 95 -7.69 -14.67 -4.79
C ARG A 95 -6.52 -15.65 -4.60
N ARG A 96 -5.44 -15.47 -5.37
CA ARG A 96 -4.23 -16.27 -5.36
C ARG A 96 -3.06 -15.59 -4.63
N GLU A 97 -3.30 -14.47 -3.95
CA GLU A 97 -2.24 -13.71 -3.28
C GLU A 97 -1.48 -14.55 -2.26
N GLU A 98 -2.18 -15.24 -1.36
CA GLU A 98 -1.55 -16.05 -0.32
C GLU A 98 -0.70 -17.22 -0.88
N PRO A 99 -1.20 -18.06 -1.81
CA PRO A 99 -0.38 -19.03 -2.52
C PRO A 99 0.82 -18.40 -3.27
N CYS A 100 0.63 -17.24 -3.90
CA CYS A 100 1.71 -16.56 -4.61
C CYS A 100 2.81 -16.09 -3.64
N LEU A 101 2.42 -15.50 -2.51
CA LEU A 101 3.34 -15.03 -1.48
C LEU A 101 4.10 -16.19 -0.83
N ARG A 102 3.48 -17.37 -0.73
CA ARG A 102 4.19 -18.59 -0.31
C ARG A 102 5.41 -18.84 -1.20
N VAL A 103 5.21 -18.90 -2.52
CA VAL A 103 6.32 -19.08 -3.49
C VAL A 103 7.34 -17.95 -3.38
N TYR A 104 6.87 -16.70 -3.35
CA TYR A 104 7.72 -15.51 -3.31
C TYR A 104 8.68 -15.52 -2.12
N TRP A 105 8.20 -15.92 -0.94
CA TRP A 105 9.01 -15.98 0.28
C TRP A 105 9.87 -17.23 0.36
N THR A 106 9.43 -18.37 -0.19
CA THR A 106 10.22 -19.60 -0.23
C THR A 106 11.54 -19.40 -0.97
N VAL A 107 11.52 -18.71 -2.11
CA VAL A 107 12.74 -18.43 -2.88
C VAL A 107 13.63 -17.33 -2.28
N ARG A 108 13.21 -16.71 -1.18
CA ARG A 108 13.90 -15.62 -0.46
C ARG A 108 14.12 -15.97 1.02
N PHE A 109 14.53 -17.21 1.27
CA PHE A 109 14.83 -17.74 2.60
C PHE A 109 15.70 -16.80 3.46
N ALA A 110 16.77 -16.23 2.92
CA ALA A 110 17.65 -15.28 3.63
C ALA A 110 16.92 -14.00 4.07
N ALA A 111 16.09 -13.41 3.20
CA ALA A 111 15.28 -12.25 3.56
C ALA A 111 14.13 -12.61 4.52
N SER A 112 13.72 -13.87 4.50
CA SER A 112 12.71 -14.39 5.42
C SER A 112 13.23 -14.50 6.85
N ALA A 113 14.51 -14.80 7.02
CA ALA A 113 15.13 -14.98 8.33
C ALA A 113 15.84 -13.70 8.82
N SER A 114 16.15 -12.76 7.93
CA SER A 114 16.77 -11.46 8.21
C SER A 114 15.78 -10.30 8.19
N SER A 115 14.46 -10.50 8.33
CA SER A 115 13.48 -9.39 8.30
C SER A 115 13.57 -8.40 9.48
N LEU A 116 14.62 -8.48 10.31
CA LEU A 116 15.05 -7.46 11.26
C LEU A 116 16.28 -6.66 10.77
N ALA A 117 16.89 -7.03 9.65
CA ALA A 117 18.04 -6.37 9.04
C ALA A 117 17.62 -5.60 7.77
N PHE A 118 17.62 -4.28 7.91
CA PHE A 118 17.51 -3.30 6.84
C PHE A 118 18.48 -3.63 5.69
N SER A 119 17.98 -3.71 4.44
CA SER A 119 18.81 -3.69 3.23
C SER A 119 17.93 -3.23 2.07
N SER A 120 18.01 -1.95 1.69
CA SER A 120 18.95 -1.40 0.71
C SER A 120 18.62 -1.79 -0.74
N GLY A 121 18.17 -0.77 -1.49
CA GLY A 121 18.55 -0.57 -2.89
C GLY A 121 18.12 -1.61 -3.92
N ASN A 122 16.95 -1.37 -4.54
CA ASN A 122 16.72 -1.31 -5.99
C ASN A 122 15.28 -1.74 -6.31
N ALA A 123 14.40 -0.75 -6.46
CA ALA A 123 13.09 -0.96 -7.05
C ALA A 123 12.89 0.07 -8.16
N ASN A 124 12.87 -0.43 -9.40
CA ASN A 124 12.54 0.31 -10.60
C ASN A 124 11.24 1.11 -10.41
N ILE A 125 11.28 2.33 -10.90
CA ILE A 125 10.30 3.39 -10.71
C ILE A 125 9.11 3.16 -11.65
N LEU A 126 7.91 3.05 -11.08
CA LEU A 126 6.67 3.40 -11.76
C LEU A 126 5.92 4.37 -10.84
N VAL A 127 5.98 5.66 -11.17
CA VAL A 127 5.23 6.72 -10.47
C VAL A 127 3.80 6.69 -10.99
N ILE A 128 2.86 6.23 -10.17
CA ILE A 128 1.43 6.44 -10.44
C ILE A 128 1.03 7.70 -9.66
N PHE A 129 0.76 8.78 -10.38
CA PHE A 129 0.18 9.99 -9.82
C PHE A 129 -1.27 9.72 -9.42
N TYR A 130 -1.55 9.63 -8.11
CA TYR A 130 -2.90 9.76 -7.59
C TYR A 130 -3.14 11.22 -7.22
N VAL A 131 -3.93 11.90 -8.05
CA VAL A 131 -4.53 13.19 -7.69
C VAL A 131 -5.66 12.88 -6.72
N SER A 132 -5.38 12.96 -5.41
CA SER A 132 -6.44 12.99 -4.40
C SER A 132 -7.17 14.32 -4.53
N ARG A 133 -8.25 14.35 -5.31
CA ARG A 133 -9.18 15.47 -5.34
C ARG A 133 -10.10 15.35 -4.12
N GLY A 134 -9.63 15.90 -3.00
CA GLY A 134 -10.34 15.88 -1.72
C GLY A 134 -10.02 17.14 -0.94
N SER A 135 -10.44 18.28 -1.45
CA SER A 135 -10.40 19.54 -0.71
C SER A 135 -11.71 20.27 -0.91
N SER A 136 -12.75 19.80 -0.22
CA SER A 136 -13.83 20.66 0.23
C SER A 136 -13.63 20.88 1.72
N LEU A 137 -13.09 22.06 2.09
CA LEU A 137 -13.24 22.60 3.43
C LEU A 137 -14.73 22.83 3.66
N SER A 138 -15.42 21.89 4.29
CA SER A 138 -16.72 22.17 4.90
C SER A 138 -16.46 23.01 6.16
N ILE A 139 -16.77 24.30 6.07
CA ILE A 139 -16.90 25.25 7.19
C ILE A 139 -18.24 24.96 7.88
N ASP A 140 -18.48 23.70 8.21
CA ASP A 140 -19.65 23.31 8.98
C ASP A 140 -19.11 22.51 10.16
N GLY A 141 -19.57 22.81 11.37
CA GLY A 141 -19.09 22.21 12.62
C GLY A 141 -19.33 20.69 12.75
N GLN A 142 -19.54 20.00 11.62
CA GLN A 142 -19.73 18.57 11.52
C GLN A 142 -18.41 17.80 11.63
N ASN A 143 -18.47 16.76 12.45
CA ASN A 143 -17.44 15.76 12.62
C ASN A 143 -17.09 15.09 11.27
N GLN A 144 -15.86 15.27 10.79
CA GLN A 144 -15.46 14.77 9.46
C GLN A 144 -15.48 13.24 9.37
N CYS A 145 -15.23 12.53 10.47
CA CYS A 145 -15.38 11.08 10.51
C CYS A 145 -16.85 10.64 10.43
N LEU A 146 -17.78 11.44 10.96
CA LEU A 146 -19.21 11.19 10.81
C LEU A 146 -19.63 11.39 9.34
N LYS A 147 -19.16 12.46 8.70
CA LYS A 147 -19.42 12.73 7.29
C LYS A 147 -18.90 11.60 6.39
N ALA A 148 -17.64 11.18 6.58
CA ALA A 148 -17.08 10.02 5.87
C ALA A 148 -17.90 8.73 6.06
N ALA A 149 -18.42 8.52 7.28
CA ALA A 149 -19.28 7.39 7.58
C ALA A 149 -20.64 7.45 6.88
N GLN A 150 -21.21 8.63 6.69
CA GLN A 150 -22.44 8.84 5.93
C GLN A 150 -22.19 8.62 4.43
N ASP A 151 -21.12 9.21 3.89
CA ASP A 151 -20.79 9.10 2.46
C ASP A 151 -20.50 7.65 2.05
N CYS A 152 -19.79 6.90 2.90
CA CYS A 152 -19.62 5.45 2.70
C CYS A 152 -20.96 4.69 2.76
N GLY A 153 -21.91 5.11 3.62
CA GLY A 153 -23.22 4.49 3.72
C GLY A 153 -24.10 4.71 2.49
N LEU A 154 -23.96 5.88 1.84
CA LEU A 154 -24.66 6.21 0.59
C LEU A 154 -24.08 5.46 -0.62
N TYR A 155 -22.79 5.12 -0.58
CA TYR A 155 -22.16 4.32 -1.61
C TYR A 155 -22.35 2.81 -1.32
N GLU A 156 -23.26 2.17 -2.07
CA GLU A 156 -23.75 0.80 -1.86
C GLU A 156 -22.63 -0.21 -1.54
N LYS A 157 -21.56 -0.20 -2.33
CA LYS A 157 -20.43 -1.13 -2.15
C LYS A 157 -19.67 -0.88 -0.84
N CYS A 158 -19.47 0.38 -0.43
CA CYS A 158 -18.81 0.69 0.84
C CYS A 158 -19.73 0.35 2.02
N GLY A 159 -21.00 0.73 1.97
CA GLY A 159 -21.98 0.41 3.02
C GLY A 159 -22.13 -1.09 3.24
N SER A 160 -22.19 -1.87 2.16
CA SER A 160 -22.29 -3.34 2.20
C SER A 160 -21.06 -3.99 2.82
N LEU A 161 -19.86 -3.68 2.30
CA LEU A 161 -18.61 -4.25 2.82
C LEU A 161 -18.29 -3.76 4.24
N ARG A 162 -18.70 -2.54 4.59
CA ARG A 162 -18.58 -2.00 5.94
C ARG A 162 -19.41 -2.81 6.94
N SER A 163 -20.66 -3.09 6.58
CA SER A 163 -21.56 -3.93 7.38
C SER A 163 -21.01 -5.35 7.51
N GLU A 164 -20.47 -5.91 6.43
CA GLU A 164 -19.84 -7.24 6.42
C GLU A 164 -18.71 -7.36 7.45
N TYR A 165 -17.72 -6.44 7.44
CA TYR A 165 -16.60 -6.54 8.38
C TYR A 165 -17.03 -6.23 9.82
N VAL A 166 -17.96 -5.28 10.03
CA VAL A 166 -18.46 -4.97 11.37
C VAL A 166 -19.10 -6.22 11.98
N VAL A 167 -19.99 -6.89 11.25
CA VAL A 167 -20.63 -8.14 11.70
C VAL A 167 -19.59 -9.24 11.95
N ALA A 168 -18.60 -9.39 11.07
CA ALA A 168 -17.53 -10.38 11.25
C ALA A 168 -16.70 -10.13 12.53
N CYS A 169 -16.50 -8.87 12.90
CA CYS A 169 -15.71 -8.48 14.07
C CYS A 169 -16.51 -8.42 15.38
N THR A 170 -17.83 -8.21 15.34
CA THR A 170 -18.67 -8.13 16.54
C THR A 170 -19.40 -9.44 16.87
N LYS A 171 -19.45 -10.41 15.94
CA LYS A 171 -20.07 -11.71 16.19
C LYS A 171 -19.27 -12.50 17.23
N ARG A 172 -19.90 -12.81 18.36
CA ARG A 172 -19.31 -13.61 19.44
C ARG A 172 -19.13 -15.07 19.02
N THR A 173 -18.05 -15.67 19.48
CA THR A 173 -17.77 -17.11 19.27
C THR A 173 -18.43 -17.92 20.38
N THR A 174 -19.07 -19.04 20.05
CA THR A 174 -19.82 -19.89 21.01
C THR A 174 -18.93 -20.65 22.02
N ALA A 175 -17.61 -20.51 21.93
CA ALA A 175 -16.63 -21.26 22.72
C ALA A 175 -15.99 -20.47 23.89
N SER A 176 -16.11 -19.14 23.91
CA SER A 176 -15.75 -18.32 25.08
C SER A 176 -16.48 -16.98 25.03
N ASP A 177 -17.08 -16.59 26.15
CA ASP A 177 -18.11 -15.53 26.24
C ASP A 177 -17.68 -14.12 25.79
N ASN A 178 -16.39 -13.90 25.53
CA ASN A 178 -15.82 -12.59 25.19
C ASN A 178 -14.89 -12.57 23.97
N SER A 179 -14.71 -13.68 23.24
CA SER A 179 -13.82 -13.70 22.06
C SER A 179 -14.58 -13.53 20.74
N CYS A 180 -14.04 -12.74 19.83
CA CYS A 180 -14.51 -12.64 18.45
C CYS A 180 -13.74 -13.61 17.54
N ASN A 181 -14.30 -13.94 16.37
CA ASN A 181 -13.53 -14.67 15.36
C ASN A 181 -12.58 -13.71 14.61
N ARG A 182 -11.40 -13.46 15.18
CA ARG A 182 -10.41 -12.51 14.65
C ARG A 182 -9.98 -12.83 13.22
N GLN A 183 -9.81 -14.11 12.86
CA GLN A 183 -9.47 -14.51 11.49
C GLN A 183 -10.53 -14.06 10.47
N LYS A 184 -11.82 -14.25 10.79
CA LYS A 184 -12.93 -13.78 9.94
C LYS A 184 -12.99 -12.25 9.90
N CYS A 185 -12.80 -11.58 11.04
CA CYS A 185 -12.73 -10.13 11.14
C CYS A 185 -11.62 -9.55 10.25
N HIS A 186 -10.39 -10.05 10.39
CA HIS A 186 -9.23 -9.65 9.59
C HIS A 186 -9.44 -9.90 8.10
N LYS A 187 -9.99 -11.06 7.72
CA LYS A 187 -10.31 -11.36 6.31
C LYS A 187 -11.33 -10.37 5.72
N ALA A 188 -12.37 -10.02 6.48
CA ALA A 188 -13.37 -9.05 6.05
C ALA A 188 -12.81 -7.61 5.98
N LEU A 189 -11.96 -7.21 6.94
CA LEU A 189 -11.26 -5.92 6.91
C LEU A 189 -10.34 -5.78 5.69
N ARG A 190 -9.53 -6.81 5.38
CA ARG A 190 -8.69 -6.80 4.16
C ARG A 190 -9.55 -6.66 2.90
N ARG A 191 -10.64 -7.42 2.81
CA ARG A 191 -11.60 -7.32 1.69
C ARG A 191 -12.20 -5.92 1.58
N PHE A 192 -12.57 -5.27 2.69
CA PHE A 192 -13.08 -3.91 2.69
C PHE A 192 -12.05 -2.94 2.10
N LEU A 193 -10.81 -2.93 2.60
CA LEU A 193 -9.76 -2.00 2.17
C LEU A 193 -9.23 -2.27 0.75
N GLU A 194 -9.38 -3.49 0.23
CA GLU A 194 -8.96 -3.84 -1.13
C GLU A 194 -10.05 -3.57 -2.18
N ARG A 195 -11.33 -3.56 -1.78
CA ARG A 195 -12.47 -3.48 -2.71
C ARG A 195 -13.18 -2.13 -2.69
N VAL A 196 -13.14 -1.42 -1.58
CA VAL A 196 -13.71 -0.08 -1.46
C VAL A 196 -12.73 0.94 -2.02
N PRO A 197 -13.18 1.90 -2.84
CA PRO A 197 -12.32 2.96 -3.35
C PRO A 197 -11.63 3.74 -2.22
N GLU A 198 -10.41 4.22 -2.48
CA GLU A 198 -9.56 4.88 -1.48
C GLU A 198 -10.22 6.16 -0.95
N GLU A 199 -10.99 6.86 -1.76
CA GLU A 199 -11.74 8.06 -1.37
C GLU A 199 -12.73 7.83 -0.22
N TYR A 200 -13.34 6.65 -0.12
CA TYR A 200 -14.26 6.32 0.98
C TYR A 200 -13.54 5.65 2.14
N SER A 201 -12.66 4.69 1.85
CA SER A 201 -11.96 3.92 2.88
C SER A 201 -10.93 4.75 3.64
N PHE A 202 -10.19 5.64 2.96
CA PHE A 202 -9.21 6.51 3.61
C PHE A 202 -9.88 7.68 4.34
N ALA A 203 -11.02 8.17 3.85
CA ALA A 203 -11.81 9.17 4.57
C ALA A 203 -12.30 8.64 5.93
N LEU A 204 -12.66 7.35 6.01
CA LEU A 204 -13.02 6.69 7.28
C LEU A 204 -11.80 6.51 8.22
N LEU A 205 -10.67 6.08 7.67
CA LEU A 205 -9.48 5.75 8.46
C LEU A 205 -8.71 6.98 8.95
N PHE A 206 -8.60 8.02 8.12
CA PHE A 206 -7.67 9.14 8.33
C PHE A 206 -8.38 10.49 8.47
N CYS A 207 -9.68 10.51 8.75
CA CYS A 207 -10.43 11.74 8.98
C CYS A 207 -9.75 12.65 10.04
N PRO A 208 -9.61 13.95 9.76
CA PRO A 208 -9.10 14.89 10.75
C PRO A 208 -10.14 15.12 11.85
N CYS A 209 -9.66 15.34 13.08
CA CYS A 209 -10.51 15.52 14.25
C CYS A 209 -10.09 16.74 15.07
N SER A 210 -11.08 17.45 15.58
CA SER A 210 -10.96 18.59 16.49
C SER A 210 -11.31 18.24 17.93
N ASP A 211 -12.08 17.17 18.16
CA ASP A 211 -12.54 16.72 19.48
C ASP A 211 -12.31 15.22 19.71
N THR A 212 -12.49 14.79 20.96
CA THR A 212 -12.30 13.40 21.39
C THR A 212 -13.39 12.45 20.88
N LEU A 213 -14.60 12.96 20.59
CA LEU A 213 -15.69 12.16 20.03
C LEU A 213 -15.40 11.74 18.57
N CYS A 214 -14.86 12.66 17.77
CA CYS A 214 -14.33 12.39 16.45
C CYS A 214 -13.15 11.42 16.52
N GLY A 215 -12.17 11.67 17.40
CA GLY A 215 -11.02 10.80 17.53
C GLY A 215 -11.40 9.37 17.97
N GLU A 216 -12.42 9.22 18.83
CA GLU A 216 -12.93 7.91 19.23
C GLU A 216 -13.67 7.21 18.07
N ARG A 217 -14.43 7.95 17.26
CA ARG A 217 -15.04 7.40 16.03
C ARG A 217 -13.98 6.90 15.07
N ARG A 218 -12.90 7.67 14.88
CA ARG A 218 -11.75 7.28 14.05
C ARG A 218 -11.07 6.02 14.58
N ARG A 219 -10.75 5.97 15.88
CA ARG A 219 -10.12 4.81 16.54
C ARG A 219 -10.97 3.54 16.45
N LYS A 220 -12.31 3.67 16.50
CA LYS A 220 -13.25 2.55 16.41
C LYS A 220 -13.54 2.05 14.99
N THR A 221 -13.02 2.70 13.95
CA THR A 221 -13.29 2.35 12.54
C THR A 221 -13.05 0.87 12.22
N ILE A 222 -11.99 0.28 12.79
CA ILE A 222 -11.58 -1.10 12.54
C ILE A 222 -12.04 -2.08 13.63
N VAL A 223 -12.89 -1.67 14.57
CA VAL A 223 -13.33 -2.52 15.71
C VAL A 223 -12.13 -3.04 16.54
N PRO A 224 -11.43 -2.16 17.28
CA PRO A 224 -10.15 -2.50 17.92
C PRO A 224 -10.23 -3.63 18.95
N SER A 225 -11.36 -3.76 19.65
CA SER A 225 -11.60 -4.85 20.61
C SER A 225 -11.52 -6.26 20.01
N CYS A 226 -11.58 -6.38 18.68
CA CYS A 226 -11.44 -7.64 17.97
C CYS A 226 -10.23 -7.66 17.04
N SER A 227 -9.97 -6.56 16.32
CA SER A 227 -8.97 -6.52 15.27
C SER A 227 -7.59 -6.05 15.72
N TYR A 228 -7.49 -5.41 16.90
CA TYR A 228 -6.28 -4.73 17.39
C TYR A 228 -5.82 -5.25 18.76
N GLU A 229 -6.68 -5.23 19.79
CA GLU A 229 -6.36 -5.42 21.22
C GLU A 229 -6.08 -6.89 21.61
N GLU A 230 -5.15 -7.56 20.93
CA GLU A 230 -4.71 -8.93 21.25
C GLU A 230 -3.29 -9.20 20.75
N ASN A 231 -2.46 -9.84 21.58
CA ASN A 231 -1.09 -10.25 21.23
C ASN A 231 -1.14 -11.55 20.43
N VAL A 232 -1.13 -11.45 19.11
CA VAL A 232 -1.08 -12.64 18.23
C VAL A 232 0.38 -13.04 17.99
N ARG A 233 0.69 -14.31 18.25
CA ARG A 233 1.96 -14.95 17.86
C ARG A 233 1.69 -15.89 16.69
N GLY A 234 2.48 -15.79 15.61
CA GLY A 234 2.37 -16.66 14.45
C GLY A 234 2.98 -16.06 13.18
N GLU A 235 3.31 -16.91 12.21
CA GLU A 235 3.81 -16.46 10.90
C GLU A 235 2.63 -16.02 10.01
N ASP A 236 2.61 -14.76 9.60
CA ASP A 236 1.65 -14.23 8.62
C ASP A 236 2.42 -13.70 7.41
N ARG A 237 2.44 -14.50 6.33
CA ARG A 237 3.17 -14.15 5.10
C ARG A 237 2.57 -12.93 4.40
N VAL A 238 1.26 -12.71 4.53
CA VAL A 238 0.60 -11.48 4.05
C VAL A 238 1.06 -10.30 4.89
N GLY A 239 1.02 -10.43 6.22
CA GLY A 239 1.54 -9.43 7.16
C GLY A 239 2.99 -9.04 6.88
N LYS A 240 3.85 -10.04 6.65
CA LYS A 240 5.27 -9.84 6.31
C LYS A 240 5.47 -9.04 5.03
N SER A 241 4.73 -9.38 3.96
CA SER A 241 4.77 -8.61 2.70
C SER A 241 4.25 -7.19 2.86
N ARG A 242 3.13 -7.02 3.57
CA ARG A 242 2.55 -5.69 3.83
C ARG A 242 3.47 -4.82 4.69
N PHE A 243 4.23 -5.42 5.61
CA PHE A 243 5.22 -4.70 6.41
C PHE A 243 6.44 -4.27 5.60
N ALA A 244 6.95 -5.11 4.70
CA ALA A 244 8.01 -4.70 3.78
C ALA A 244 7.57 -3.51 2.89
N ASP A 245 6.34 -3.53 2.37
CA ASP A 245 5.75 -2.41 1.63
C ASP A 245 5.67 -1.14 2.50
N PHE A 246 5.28 -1.28 3.78
CA PHE A 246 5.22 -0.17 4.73
C PHE A 246 6.61 0.43 4.98
N GLN A 247 7.61 -0.39 5.28
CA GLN A 247 8.98 0.07 5.50
C GLN A 247 9.52 0.84 4.29
N GLN A 248 9.24 0.37 3.08
CA GLN A 248 9.70 1.02 1.85
C GLN A 248 9.02 2.36 1.58
N ASN A 249 7.70 2.45 1.80
CA ASN A 249 6.93 3.63 1.39
C ASN A 249 6.77 4.67 2.50
N CYS A 250 6.88 4.27 3.77
CA CYS A 250 6.72 5.14 4.93
C CYS A 250 8.04 5.53 5.60
N GLN A 251 9.18 5.37 4.94
CA GLN A 251 10.46 5.80 5.49
C GLN A 251 10.45 7.32 5.70
N PRO A 252 10.65 7.80 6.95
CA PRO A 252 10.62 9.23 7.24
C PRO A 252 11.86 9.92 6.68
N SER A 253 11.66 11.12 6.14
CA SER A 253 12.75 12.01 5.72
C SER A 253 12.55 13.38 6.35
N PRO A 254 13.50 13.90 7.16
CA PRO A 254 13.39 15.23 7.75
C PRO A 254 13.60 16.35 6.71
N LEU A 255 14.18 16.03 5.56
CA LEU A 255 14.52 16.97 4.49
C LEU A 255 13.42 17.06 3.41
N SER A 256 12.50 16.10 3.35
CA SER A 256 11.43 16.09 2.36
C SER A 256 10.24 16.94 2.82
N PRO A 257 9.64 17.78 1.95
CA PRO A 257 8.41 18.51 2.23
C PRO A 257 7.24 17.60 2.61
N SER A 258 7.18 16.39 2.05
CA SER A 258 6.13 15.41 2.36
C SER A 258 6.41 14.62 3.65
N GLY A 259 7.59 14.78 4.25
CA GLY A 259 8.08 13.98 5.36
C GLY A 259 8.47 12.54 5.00
N CYS A 260 8.42 12.15 3.72
CA CYS A 260 8.67 10.78 3.25
C CYS A 260 9.85 10.75 2.27
N VAL A 261 10.69 9.71 2.32
CA VAL A 261 11.82 9.57 1.37
C VAL A 261 11.38 9.52 -0.10
N ARG A 262 10.25 8.87 -0.39
CA ARG A 262 9.71 8.74 -1.77
C ARG A 262 8.79 9.87 -2.19
N GLU A 263 8.71 10.93 -1.38
CA GLU A 263 7.87 12.13 -1.59
C GLU A 263 6.36 11.88 -1.83
N SER A 264 5.91 10.64 -1.63
CA SER A 264 4.52 10.24 -1.87
C SER A 264 3.87 9.75 -0.59
N ARG A 265 3.14 10.66 0.04
CA ARG A 265 2.38 10.35 1.25
C ARG A 265 1.21 9.41 0.98
N ALA A 266 0.59 9.50 -0.21
CA ALA A 266 -0.48 8.59 -0.63
C ALA A 266 0.01 7.12 -0.64
N MET A 267 1.23 6.87 -1.12
CA MET A 267 1.81 5.53 -1.12
C MET A 267 2.08 5.02 0.30
N CYS A 268 2.51 5.89 1.21
CA CYS A 268 2.65 5.52 2.61
C CYS A 268 1.29 5.19 3.26
N LEU A 269 0.26 6.03 3.09
CA LEU A 269 -1.08 5.77 3.65
C LEU A 269 -1.68 4.46 3.10
N LYS A 270 -1.45 4.16 1.82
CA LYS A 270 -1.85 2.90 1.20
C LYS A 270 -1.10 1.68 1.74
N ALA A 271 0.19 1.85 2.06
CA ALA A 271 0.99 0.81 2.70
C ALA A 271 0.54 0.59 4.15
N TYR A 272 0.30 1.67 4.92
CA TYR A 272 -0.28 1.62 6.27
C TYR A 272 -1.63 0.91 6.27
N ALA A 273 -2.56 1.30 5.40
CA ALA A 273 -3.87 0.66 5.27
C ALA A 273 -3.74 -0.82 4.89
N GLY A 274 -2.67 -1.21 4.18
CA GLY A 274 -2.39 -2.61 3.84
C GLY A 274 -2.00 -3.49 5.03
N LEU A 275 -1.59 -2.92 6.15
CA LEU A 275 -1.30 -3.66 7.39
C LEU A 275 -2.58 -4.04 8.14
N ILE A 276 -3.68 -3.31 7.94
CA ILE A 276 -4.93 -3.53 8.66
C ILE A 276 -5.55 -4.87 8.23
N GLY A 277 -5.86 -5.70 9.23
CA GLY A 277 -6.31 -7.06 9.02
C GLY A 277 -5.17 -8.06 8.83
N THR A 278 -3.94 -7.73 9.26
CA THR A 278 -2.82 -8.69 9.40
C THR A 278 -2.43 -8.82 10.88
N ILE A 279 -1.47 -9.68 11.21
CA ILE A 279 -0.92 -9.74 12.58
C ILE A 279 -0.27 -8.41 13.01
N MET A 280 0.12 -7.57 12.05
CA MET A 280 0.79 -6.28 12.28
C MET A 280 -0.17 -5.08 12.22
N THR A 281 -1.47 -5.30 12.44
CA THR A 281 -2.51 -4.25 12.36
C THR A 281 -2.21 -3.08 13.29
N PRO A 282 -1.93 -1.87 12.77
CA PRO A 282 -1.76 -0.68 13.59
C PRO A 282 -3.11 -0.02 13.89
N ASN A 283 -3.18 0.77 14.96
CA ASN A 283 -4.32 1.65 15.23
C ASN A 283 -3.89 2.91 15.99
N TYR A 284 -4.81 3.88 16.13
CA TYR A 284 -4.64 5.04 16.99
C TYR A 284 -4.53 4.63 18.46
N VAL A 285 -3.51 5.15 19.15
CA VAL A 285 -3.25 4.87 20.57
C VAL A 285 -4.31 5.50 21.47
N SER A 286 -4.70 6.74 21.17
CA SER A 286 -5.70 7.49 21.93
C SER A 286 -6.73 8.16 21.01
N ASN A 287 -7.81 8.67 21.60
CA ASN A 287 -8.83 9.46 20.92
C ASN A 287 -8.46 10.96 20.81
N SER A 288 -7.35 11.38 21.40
CA SER A 288 -6.91 12.78 21.44
C SER A 288 -5.70 13.06 20.54
N SER A 289 -4.91 12.03 20.20
CA SER A 289 -3.73 12.14 19.36
C SER A 289 -3.95 11.54 17.97
N THR A 290 -3.03 11.84 17.06
CA THR A 290 -2.89 11.15 15.76
C THR A 290 -1.80 10.08 15.80
N GLU A 291 -1.29 9.75 16.99
CA GLU A 291 -0.26 8.74 17.18
C GLU A 291 -0.85 7.37 16.90
N VAL A 292 -0.11 6.56 16.14
CA VAL A 292 -0.47 5.20 15.79
C VAL A 292 0.60 4.25 16.28
N SER A 293 0.21 3.06 16.71
CA SER A 293 1.13 2.01 17.11
C SER A 293 0.57 0.63 16.78
N GLN A 294 1.40 -0.39 16.93
CA GLN A 294 0.96 -1.76 17.03
C GLN A 294 0.55 -2.08 18.48
N TRP A 295 -0.24 -3.14 18.67
CA TRP A 295 -0.59 -3.66 19.99
C TRP A 295 0.55 -4.53 20.53
N CYS A 296 1.67 -3.91 20.87
CA CYS A 296 2.82 -4.57 21.48
C CYS A 296 3.70 -3.56 22.24
N THR A 297 4.51 -4.07 23.17
CA THR A 297 5.57 -3.31 23.84
C THR A 297 6.93 -3.97 23.57
N CYS A 298 8.01 -3.26 23.88
CA CYS A 298 9.36 -3.83 23.81
C CYS A 298 9.81 -4.49 25.11
N ASP A 299 8.89 -4.76 26.03
CA ASP A 299 9.21 -5.39 27.30
C ASP A 299 9.67 -6.83 27.05
N GLY A 300 10.79 -7.21 27.67
CA GLY A 300 11.39 -8.54 27.49
C GLY A 300 12.21 -8.70 26.19
N SER A 301 12.49 -7.63 25.44
CA SER A 301 13.29 -7.73 24.20
C SER A 301 14.78 -8.02 24.43
N GLY A 302 15.31 -7.80 25.64
CA GLY A 302 16.72 -8.05 25.97
C GLY A 302 17.68 -7.32 25.02
N ASN A 303 18.55 -8.08 24.36
CA ASN A 303 19.55 -7.54 23.42
C ASN A 303 18.93 -6.92 22.14
N GLU A 304 17.70 -7.30 21.79
CA GLU A 304 16.97 -6.80 20.61
C GLU A 304 16.12 -5.54 20.92
N LEU A 305 16.28 -4.94 22.10
CA LEU A 305 15.50 -3.77 22.53
C LEU A 305 15.56 -2.62 21.52
N GLN A 306 16.75 -2.31 20.99
CA GLN A 306 16.91 -1.24 20.01
C GLN A 306 16.19 -1.57 18.69
N ALA A 307 16.22 -2.83 18.25
CA ALA A 307 15.52 -3.25 17.03
C ALA A 307 14.00 -3.14 17.21
N CYS A 308 13.48 -3.56 18.37
CA CYS A 308 12.07 -3.40 18.71
C CYS A 308 11.64 -1.93 18.76
N GLN A 309 12.40 -1.08 19.45
CA GLN A 309 12.11 0.36 19.54
C GLN A 309 12.10 1.04 18.17
N ARG A 310 13.05 0.68 17.29
CA ARG A 310 13.05 1.17 15.90
C ARG A 310 11.77 0.81 15.17
N ILE A 311 11.24 -0.40 15.36
CA ILE A 311 9.97 -0.81 14.75
C ILE A 311 8.80 0.00 15.29
N LEU A 312 8.68 0.14 16.61
CA LEU A 312 7.60 0.94 17.22
C LEU A 312 7.65 2.41 16.76
N HIS A 313 8.84 3.00 16.70
CA HIS A 313 9.01 4.39 16.26
C HIS A 313 8.66 4.62 14.79
N MET A 314 8.72 3.61 13.92
CA MET A 314 8.22 3.72 12.54
C MET A 314 6.72 3.99 12.48
N PHE A 315 5.97 3.68 13.55
CA PHE A 315 4.55 4.00 13.67
C PHE A 315 4.31 5.27 14.49
N SER A 316 4.85 5.33 15.72
CA SER A 316 4.53 6.41 16.67
C SER A 316 5.18 7.74 16.32
N ASN A 317 6.41 7.73 15.80
CA ASN A 317 7.21 8.92 15.54
C ASN A 317 7.61 9.02 14.05
N ASN A 318 6.60 9.04 13.18
CA ASN A 318 6.82 9.06 11.74
C ASN A 318 6.17 10.28 11.08
N LYS A 319 7.02 11.24 10.68
CA LYS A 319 6.58 12.46 9.97
C LYS A 319 5.87 12.19 8.64
N CYS A 320 6.14 11.05 7.99
CA CYS A 320 5.45 10.65 6.75
C CYS A 320 3.98 10.27 7.02
N LEU A 321 3.68 9.69 8.19
CA LEU A 321 2.32 9.34 8.60
C LEU A 321 1.57 10.55 9.17
N LEU A 322 2.27 11.47 9.84
CA LEU A 322 1.67 12.65 10.46
C LEU A 322 1.00 13.57 9.43
N HIS A 323 -0.22 14.01 9.75
CA HIS A 323 -0.94 14.98 8.94
C HIS A 323 -0.27 16.35 9.03
N PHE A 324 0.53 16.70 8.02
CA PHE A 324 0.94 18.09 7.86
C PHE A 324 -0.32 18.93 7.64
N LYS A 325 -0.62 19.79 8.62
CA LYS A 325 -1.65 20.85 8.53
C LYS A 325 -1.26 21.98 7.56
N ASN A 326 -0.17 21.83 6.79
CA ASN A 326 0.34 22.89 5.93
C ASN A 326 -0.38 22.93 4.57
N THR A 327 -1.63 23.40 4.63
CA THR A 327 -2.42 23.84 3.47
C THR A 327 -1.65 24.84 2.60
N LEU A 328 -0.76 25.65 3.19
CA LEU A 328 0.06 26.63 2.47
C LEU A 328 1.14 26.00 1.58
N TYR A 329 1.80 24.93 2.02
CA TYR A 329 2.89 24.29 1.25
C TYR A 329 2.35 23.48 0.07
N PHE A 330 1.18 22.85 0.22
CA PHE A 330 0.56 22.08 -0.87
C PHE A 330 -0.01 22.99 -1.97
N ILE A 331 -0.59 24.14 -1.59
CA ILE A 331 -1.02 25.18 -2.53
C ILE A 331 0.20 25.79 -3.21
N LEU A 332 1.25 26.17 -2.47
CA LEU A 332 2.47 26.71 -3.07
C LEU A 332 3.17 25.70 -3.99
N TYR A 333 3.20 24.41 -3.65
CA TYR A 333 3.86 23.38 -4.47
C TYR A 333 3.06 23.07 -5.75
N THR A 334 1.72 23.05 -5.69
CA THR A 334 0.87 22.95 -6.89
C THR A 334 0.92 24.22 -7.75
N PHE A 335 1.05 25.40 -7.13
CA PHE A 335 1.24 26.67 -7.83
C PHE A 335 2.63 26.75 -8.49
N VAL A 336 3.69 26.33 -7.82
CA VAL A 336 5.06 26.32 -8.34
C VAL A 336 5.22 25.30 -9.48
N ILE A 337 4.62 24.11 -9.39
CA ILE A 337 4.58 23.16 -10.53
C ILE A 337 3.81 23.77 -11.72
N SER A 338 2.73 24.53 -11.47
CA SER A 338 2.01 25.23 -12.54
C SER A 338 2.84 26.36 -13.19
N TYR A 339 3.75 26.97 -12.44
CA TYR A 339 4.63 28.05 -12.91
C TYR A 339 5.94 27.53 -13.55
N GLU A 340 6.56 26.46 -13.05
CA GLU A 340 7.78 25.88 -13.65
C GLU A 340 7.49 25.16 -14.97
N VAL A 341 6.30 24.54 -15.14
CA VAL A 341 5.88 24.01 -16.44
C VAL A 341 5.72 25.12 -17.49
N MET A 342 5.60 26.39 -17.05
CA MET A 342 5.46 27.54 -17.92
C MET A 342 6.80 28.19 -18.32
N PHE A 343 7.94 27.81 -17.70
CA PHE A 343 9.21 28.57 -17.82
C PHE A 343 10.49 27.73 -18.01
N ILE A 344 10.43 26.63 -18.77
CA ILE A 344 11.64 25.98 -19.33
C ILE A 344 11.64 26.10 -20.87
N ASP A 345 11.86 27.35 -21.33
CA ASP A 345 12.85 27.82 -22.33
C ASP A 345 12.83 27.28 -23.81
N PRO A 346 13.53 27.90 -24.79
CA PRO A 346 13.05 28.97 -25.68
C PRO A 346 13.13 28.62 -27.19
N SER A 347 12.12 28.91 -28.02
CA SER A 347 12.26 28.99 -29.51
C SER A 347 10.98 29.49 -30.22
N PRO A 348 11.05 30.24 -31.34
CA PRO A 348 9.98 31.13 -31.82
C PRO A 348 8.87 30.46 -32.66
N THR A 349 8.81 29.13 -32.70
CA THR A 349 7.80 28.38 -33.48
C THR A 349 6.49 28.15 -32.72
N LEU A 350 6.45 28.46 -31.42
CA LEU A 350 5.28 28.27 -30.55
C LEU A 350 4.31 29.48 -30.53
N HIS A 351 4.60 30.55 -31.29
CA HIS A 351 3.73 31.73 -31.37
C HIS A 351 2.47 31.52 -32.23
N ILE A 352 2.47 30.49 -33.09
CA ILE A 352 1.36 30.18 -34.00
C ILE A 352 0.38 29.20 -33.37
N LEU A 353 0.87 28.23 -32.57
CA LEU A 353 0.01 27.25 -31.90
C LEU A 353 -0.74 27.82 -30.69
N VAL A 354 -0.12 28.72 -29.93
CA VAL A 354 -0.78 29.40 -28.80
C VAL A 354 -1.84 30.39 -29.31
N LYS A 355 -1.62 31.08 -30.44
CA LYS A 355 -2.65 31.93 -31.08
C LYS A 355 -3.83 31.14 -31.65
N VAL A 356 -3.63 29.90 -32.09
CA VAL A 356 -4.72 29.03 -32.56
C VAL A 356 -5.54 28.49 -31.38
N PHE A 357 -4.92 28.23 -30.24
CA PHE A 357 -5.64 27.79 -29.03
C PHE A 357 -6.45 28.94 -28.39
N GLU A 358 -5.91 30.16 -28.37
CA GLU A 358 -6.65 31.35 -27.89
C GLU A 358 -7.85 31.70 -28.78
N LEU A 359 -7.78 31.52 -30.12
CA LEU A 359 -8.91 31.76 -31.03
C LEU A 359 -10.04 30.71 -30.92
N ILE A 360 -9.73 29.49 -30.47
CA ILE A 360 -10.71 28.42 -30.30
C ILE A 360 -11.45 28.55 -28.96
N VAL A 361 -10.77 29.02 -27.91
CA VAL A 361 -11.40 29.23 -26.59
C VAL A 361 -12.25 30.50 -26.56
N PHE A 362 -11.87 31.58 -27.26
CA PHE A 362 -12.67 32.81 -27.33
C PHE A 362 -13.96 32.68 -28.17
N SER A 363 -14.11 31.62 -28.97
CA SER A 363 -15.31 31.40 -29.80
C SER A 363 -16.40 30.55 -29.12
N CYS A 364 -16.14 29.99 -27.93
CA CYS A 364 -17.11 29.19 -27.17
C CYS A 364 -17.81 29.95 -26.02
N GLU A 365 -17.48 31.22 -25.77
CA GLU A 365 -18.13 32.07 -24.75
C GLU A 365 -18.97 33.23 -25.35
N LEU A 366 -19.29 33.19 -26.64
CA LEU A 366 -20.18 34.17 -27.30
C LEU A 366 -21.40 33.52 -28.00
N SER A 367 -21.80 32.32 -27.60
CA SER A 367 -23.03 31.69 -28.07
C SER A 367 -23.74 30.92 -26.96
N GLU A 368 -24.11 31.62 -25.90
CA GLU A 368 -25.39 31.45 -25.18
C GLU A 368 -25.95 32.84 -24.81
#